data_AF-A0A2G1WX97-F1
#
_entry.id   AF-A0A2G1WX97-F1
#
_cell.length_a   1.000
_cell.length_b   1.000
_cell.length_c   1.000
_cell.angle_alpha   90.00
_cell.angle_beta   90.00
_cell.angle_gamma   90.00
#
_symmetry.space_group_name_H-M   'P 1'
#
loop_
_entity.id
_entity.type
_entity.pdbx_description
1 polymer ?
#
loop_
_entity_poly.entity_id
_entity_poly.type
_entity_poly.pdbx_seq_one_letter_code
_entity_poly.pdbx_strand_id
1 'polypeptide(L)'
;MTTEEEGLLEEELLERRLKWLREAQRINEDRHTAFANDYLECFHNHIIPSEFSALCDVEDEVLNDHIRRIEQDLQDARANEFRIE
;
A
#
# COMPACT_ATOMS: atom_id res chain seq x y z
N MET A 1 -14.98 15.89 20.72
CA MET A 1 -14.09 15.29 19.70
C MET A 1 -14.99 14.99 18.54
N THR A 2 -14.81 15.73 17.46
CA THR A 2 -15.73 15.87 16.32
C THR A 2 -15.46 14.78 15.29
N THR A 3 -16.51 14.26 14.66
CA THR A 3 -16.49 13.23 13.59
C THR A 3 -15.53 13.51 12.44
N GLU A 4 -15.16 14.77 12.24
CA GLU A 4 -14.20 15.21 11.21
C GLU A 4 -12.74 14.85 11.56
N GLU A 5 -12.36 14.81 12.85
CA GLU A 5 -11.01 14.41 13.27
C GLU A 5 -10.81 12.88 13.15
N GLU A 6 -11.87 12.10 13.33
CA GLU A 6 -11.84 10.64 13.18
C GLU A 6 -11.70 10.23 11.70
N GLY A 7 -12.39 10.91 10.78
CA GLY A 7 -12.29 10.64 9.35
C GLY A 7 -10.91 10.96 8.76
N LEU A 8 -10.26 12.04 9.23
CA LEU A 8 -8.90 12.38 8.81
C LEU A 8 -7.87 11.36 9.28
N LEU A 9 -8.03 10.80 10.49
CA LEU A 9 -7.16 9.75 11.02
C LEU A 9 -7.29 8.44 10.22
N GLU A 10 -8.51 8.10 9.79
CA GLU A 10 -8.79 6.91 8.99
C GLU A 10 -8.21 7.02 7.57
N GLU A 11 -8.35 8.19 6.94
CA GLU A 11 -7.73 8.47 5.63
C GLU A 11 -6.20 8.37 5.71
N GLU A 12 -5.56 9.00 6.70
CA GLU A 12 -4.10 8.93 6.90
C GLU A 12 -3.60 7.48 7.10
N LEU A 13 -4.37 6.65 7.82
CA LEU A 13 -4.06 5.24 8.02
C LEU A 13 -4.15 4.45 6.71
N LEU A 14 -5.19 4.68 5.90
CA LEU A 14 -5.37 4.03 4.61
C LEU A 14 -4.28 4.43 3.62
N GLU A 15 -3.92 5.72 3.56
CA GLU A 15 -2.83 6.21 2.72
C GLU A 15 -1.48 5.60 3.12
N ARG A 16 -1.20 5.55 4.43
CA ARG A 16 0.02 4.93 4.95
C ARG A 16 0.09 3.44 4.62
N ARG A 17 -1.04 2.74 4.69
CA ARG A 17 -1.13 1.32 4.33
C ARG A 17 -0.94 1.09 2.84
N LEU A 18 -1.55 1.93 2.00
CA LEU A 18 -1.40 1.90 0.54
C LEU A 18 0.06 2.12 0.13
N LYS A 19 0.76 3.06 0.79
CA LYS A 19 2.19 3.31 0.54
C LYS A 19 3.03 2.04 0.70
N TRP A 20 2.84 1.30 1.78
CA TRP A 20 3.64 0.09 2.04
C TRP A 20 3.24 -1.09 1.16
N LEU A 21 1.97 -1.21 0.78
CA LEU A 21 1.54 -2.21 -0.20
C LEU A 21 2.19 -1.96 -1.57
N ARG A 22 2.25 -0.71 -2.03
CA ARG A 22 2.94 -0.37 -3.29
C ARG A 22 4.45 -0.58 -3.22
N GLU A 23 5.06 -0.32 -2.07
CA GLU A 23 6.49 -0.61 -1.89
C GLU A 23 6.77 -2.12 -1.90
N ALA A 24 5.91 -2.92 -1.27
CA ALA A 24 5.99 -4.39 -1.35
C ALA A 24 5.81 -4.90 -2.78
N GLN A 25 4.88 -4.30 -3.55
CA GLN A 25 4.69 -4.62 -4.96
C GLN A 25 5.96 -4.38 -5.77
N ARG A 26 6.59 -3.21 -5.59
CA ARG A 26 7.85 -2.87 -6.24
C ARG A 26 8.97 -3.85 -5.90
N ILE A 27 9.07 -4.27 -4.64
CA ILE A 27 10.06 -5.27 -4.21
C ILE A 27 9.84 -6.59 -4.96
N ASN A 28 8.59 -7.04 -5.07
CA ASN A 28 8.28 -8.28 -5.80
C ASN A 28 8.57 -8.16 -7.31
N GLU A 29 8.17 -7.05 -7.92
CA GLU A 29 8.46 -6.77 -9.33
C GLU A 29 9.97 -6.73 -9.61
N ASP A 30 10.75 -6.07 -8.75
CA ASP A 30 12.21 -6.02 -8.87
C ASP A 30 12.85 -7.41 -8.69
N ARG A 31 12.33 -8.26 -7.79
CA ARG A 31 12.77 -9.67 -7.63
C ARG A 31 12.46 -10.53 -8.86
N HIS A 32 11.34 -10.29 -9.53
CA HIS A 32 10.93 -11.03 -10.73
C HIS A 32 11.60 -10.53 -12.00
N THR A 33 12.14 -9.32 -12.00
CA THR A 33 12.85 -8.76 -13.13
C THR A 33 14.22 -9.44 -13.24
N ALA A 34 14.35 -10.42 -14.15
CA ALA A 34 15.54 -11.25 -14.38
C ALA A 34 16.86 -10.50 -14.72
N PHE A 35 16.85 -9.17 -14.71
CA PHE A 35 18.00 -8.28 -14.89
C PHE A 35 18.51 -7.65 -13.59
N ALA A 36 17.96 -8.02 -12.43
CA ALA A 36 18.54 -7.67 -11.14
C ALA A 36 19.91 -8.35 -11.02
N ASN A 37 20.95 -7.62 -11.43
CA ASN A 37 22.33 -7.99 -11.18
C ASN A 37 22.48 -8.10 -9.66
N ASP A 38 22.92 -9.25 -9.12
CA ASP A 38 23.10 -9.45 -7.68
C ASP A 38 23.96 -8.35 -7.03
N TYR A 39 24.84 -7.71 -7.80
CA TYR A 39 25.63 -6.55 -7.36
C TYR A 39 24.85 -5.24 -7.22
N LEU A 40 23.65 -5.15 -7.78
CA LEU A 40 22.72 -4.03 -7.69
C LEU A 40 21.63 -4.23 -6.64
N GLU A 41 21.45 -5.44 -6.08
CA GLU A 41 20.54 -5.68 -4.94
C GLU A 41 20.85 -4.76 -3.75
N CYS A 42 22.11 -4.47 -3.49
CA CYS A 42 22.53 -3.55 -2.42
C CYS A 42 22.27 -2.05 -2.73
N PHE A 43 21.89 -1.71 -3.97
CA PHE A 43 21.47 -0.37 -4.37
C PHE A 43 19.95 -0.20 -4.38
N HIS A 44 19.20 -1.30 -4.36
CA HIS A 44 17.75 -1.27 -4.18
C HIS A 44 17.43 -0.88 -2.73
N ASN A 45 17.29 0.43 -2.50
CA ASN A 45 16.92 1.01 -1.21
C ASN A 45 15.41 0.86 -0.93
N HIS A 46 14.88 -0.35 -1.04
CA HIS A 46 13.51 -0.61 -0.60
C HIS A 46 13.50 -0.63 0.91
N ILE A 47 12.94 0.43 1.49
CA ILE A 47 12.81 0.55 2.95
C ILE A 47 11.37 0.23 3.28
N ILE A 48 11.10 -1.02 3.65
CA ILE A 48 9.82 -1.40 4.24
C ILE A 48 10.00 -1.58 5.75
N PRO A 49 9.14 -1.01 6.60
CA PRO A 49 9.21 -1.23 8.04
C PRO A 49 9.01 -2.71 8.36
N SER A 50 9.59 -3.19 9.45
CA SER A 50 9.48 -4.59 9.89
C SER A 50 8.03 -5.04 10.12
N GLU A 51 7.13 -4.12 10.49
CA GLU A 51 5.69 -4.38 10.64
C GLU A 51 5.01 -4.77 9.31
N PHE A 52 5.60 -4.40 8.17
CA PHE A 52 5.07 -4.59 6.83
C PHE A 52 5.94 -5.55 6.00
N SER A 53 7.02 -6.11 6.54
CA SER A 53 7.92 -7.00 5.79
C SER A 53 7.21 -8.25 5.26
N ALA A 54 6.20 -8.74 5.97
CA ALA A 54 5.37 -9.87 5.54
C ALA A 54 4.61 -9.60 4.23
N LEU A 55 4.43 -8.34 3.82
CA LEU A 55 3.79 -7.99 2.54
C LEU A 55 4.67 -8.39 1.34
N CYS A 56 5.98 -8.48 1.50
CA CYS A 56 6.90 -8.90 0.44
C CYS A 56 6.84 -10.40 0.13
N ASP A 57 6.16 -11.20 0.97
CA ASP A 57 5.96 -12.63 0.76
C ASP A 57 4.55 -12.95 0.25
N VAL A 58 3.70 -11.92 0.09
CA VAL A 58 2.34 -12.06 -0.46
C VAL A 58 2.42 -12.12 -1.98
N GLU A 59 1.61 -12.99 -2.58
CA GLU A 59 1.49 -13.10 -4.04
C GLU A 59 0.98 -11.79 -4.66
N ASP A 60 1.53 -11.44 -5.82
CA ASP A 60 1.23 -10.16 -6.50
C ASP A 60 -0.25 -9.97 -6.81
N GLU A 61 -0.99 -11.04 -7.12
CA GLU A 61 -2.44 -10.98 -7.35
C GLU A 61 -3.20 -10.54 -6.08
N VAL A 62 -2.85 -11.12 -4.93
CA VAL A 62 -3.44 -10.79 -3.63
C VAL A 62 -3.07 -9.37 -3.21
N LEU A 63 -1.83 -8.97 -3.49
CA LEU A 63 -1.35 -7.63 -3.20
C LEU A 63 -2.09 -6.56 -4.03
N ASN A 64 -2.29 -6.82 -5.32
CA ASN A 64 -3.06 -5.96 -6.22
C ASN A 64 -4.53 -5.84 -5.78
N ASP A 65 -5.15 -6.94 -5.36
CA ASP A 65 -6.52 -6.91 -4.84
C ASP A 65 -6.64 -6.05 -3.57
N HIS A 66 -5.66 -6.14 -2.66
CA HIS A 66 -5.60 -5.30 -1.48
C HIS A 66 -5.38 -3.81 -1.81
N ILE A 67 -4.49 -3.51 -2.76
CA ILE A 67 -4.26 -2.15 -3.25
C ILE A 67 -5.56 -1.57 -3.81
N ARG A 68 -6.23 -2.30 -4.71
CA ARG A 68 -7.47 -1.85 -5.34
C ARG A 68 -8.56 -1.57 -4.32
N ARG A 69 -8.68 -2.43 -3.30
CA ARG A 69 -9.67 -2.25 -2.23
C ARG A 69 -9.41 -0.98 -1.42
N ILE A 70 -8.17 -0.73 -1.01
CA ILE A 70 -7.82 0.48 -0.25
C ILE A 70 -7.96 1.74 -1.09
N GLU A 71 -7.61 1.68 -2.38
CA GLU A 71 -7.83 2.80 -3.30
C GLU A 71 -9.32 3.14 -3.44
N GLN A 72 -10.18 2.12 -3.47
CA GLN A 72 -11.62 2.29 -3.48
C GLN A 72 -12.14 2.86 -2.16
N ASP A 73 -11.69 2.34 -1.02
CA ASP A 73 -12.06 2.85 0.31
C ASP A 73 -11.62 4.32 0.48
N LEU A 74 -10.42 4.69 -0.01
CA LEU A 74 -9.94 6.08 -0.05
C LEU A 74 -10.77 6.97 -0.98
N GLN A 75 -11.16 6.43 -2.13
CA GLN A 75 -12.01 7.16 -3.07
C GLN A 75 -13.40 7.40 -2.47
N ASP A 76 -13.97 6.41 -1.79
CA ASP A 76 -15.27 6.50 -1.13
C ASP A 76 -15.22 7.47 0.07
N ALA A 77 -14.14 7.42 0.87
CA ALA A 77 -13.89 8.35 1.96
C ALA A 77 -13.75 9.81 1.47
N ARG A 78 -12.95 10.04 0.42
CA ARG A 78 -12.76 11.38 -0.19
C ARG A 78 -13.99 11.90 -0.90
N ALA A 79 -14.81 11.00 -1.47
CA ALA A 79 -16.03 11.37 -2.14
C ALA A 79 -17.07 11.93 -1.16
N ASN A 80 -16.98 11.66 0.15
CA ASN A 80 -17.93 12.18 1.15
C ASN A 80 -19.40 11.79 0.83
N GLU A 81 -19.63 10.75 0.02
CA GLU A 81 -20.81 10.68 -0.87
C GLU A 81 -21.71 9.43 -0.77
N PHE A 82 -21.72 8.70 0.34
CA PHE A 82 -22.99 8.11 0.75
C PHE A 82 -23.76 9.13 1.60
N ARG A 83 -24.25 10.19 0.92
CA ARG A 83 -25.54 10.78 1.24
C ARG A 83 -26.57 9.66 1.11
N ILE A 84 -26.79 8.93 2.19
CA ILE A 84 -27.99 8.11 2.35
C ILE A 84 -29.11 9.13 2.52
N GLU A 85 -29.82 9.43 1.43
CA GLU A 85 -31.21 9.86 1.52
C GLU A 85 -32.09 8.69 1.98
#